data_AF-A0A8T3NNT3-F1
#
_entry.id   AF-A0A8T3NNT3-F1
#
_cell.length_a   1.000
_cell.length_b   1.000
_cell.length_c   1.000
_cell.angle_alpha   90.00
_cell.angle_beta   90.00
_cell.angle_gamma   90.00
#
_symmetry.space_group_name_H-M   'P 1'
#
loop_
_entity.id
_entity.type
_entity.pdbx_description
1 polymer ?
#
loop_
_entity_poly.entity_id
_entity_poly.type
_entity_poly.pdbx_seq_one_letter_code
_entity_poly.pdbx_strand_id
1 'polypeptide(L)'
;MASARQYKRDEGVPWPVLVDDLAGTVHQSYGNMSDPVYLIDVAGRVSFYGMWTDAATLRQAIDELLAQGGRGVAAGGIDQRPHLVASFFDGWRGVSRGGIGGVLDYELGVPGGATLTFLGEQTKPLLRPLALRTTPLPMAAKLGLGAGLVAGAVLGVRWLRRGD
;
A
#
# COMPACT_ATOMS: atom_id res chain seq x y z
N MET A 1 -13.15 -14.83 -15.80
CA MET A 1 -12.52 -15.94 -15.05
C MET A 1 -11.11 -16.30 -15.51
N ALA A 2 -10.80 -16.35 -16.82
CA ALA A 2 -9.43 -16.65 -17.29
C ALA A 2 -8.38 -15.64 -16.78
N SER A 3 -8.69 -14.34 -16.85
CA SER A 3 -7.80 -13.26 -16.38
C SER A 3 -7.53 -13.33 -14.87
N ALA A 4 -8.53 -13.65 -14.04
CA ALA A 4 -8.35 -13.82 -12.59
C ALA A 4 -7.40 -14.98 -12.26
N ARG A 5 -7.52 -16.11 -12.98
CA ARG A 5 -6.62 -17.25 -12.83
C ARG A 5 -5.20 -16.92 -13.29
N GLN A 6 -5.06 -16.16 -14.37
CA GLN A 6 -3.77 -15.68 -14.84
C GLN A 6 -3.13 -14.76 -13.80
N TYR A 7 -3.86 -13.75 -13.31
CA TYR A 7 -3.38 -12.85 -12.27
C TYR A 7 -2.88 -13.60 -11.03
N LYS A 8 -3.66 -14.58 -10.53
CA LYS A 8 -3.26 -15.41 -9.38
C LYS A 8 -1.90 -16.10 -9.61
N ARG A 9 -1.68 -16.65 -10.81
CA ARG A 9 -0.42 -17.32 -11.16
C ARG A 9 0.72 -16.33 -11.29
N ASP A 10 0.52 -15.26 -12.05
CA ASP A 10 1.56 -14.28 -12.39
C ASP A 10 2.05 -13.52 -11.15
N GLU A 11 1.18 -13.32 -10.16
CA GLU A 11 1.54 -12.71 -8.86
C GLU A 11 1.88 -13.72 -7.77
N GLY A 12 1.82 -15.02 -8.06
CA GLY A 12 2.12 -16.07 -7.08
C GLY A 12 1.25 -16.00 -5.83
N VAL A 13 -0.01 -15.57 -5.96
CA VAL A 13 -0.93 -15.37 -4.84
C VAL A 13 -1.26 -16.73 -4.19
N PRO A 14 -0.82 -16.99 -2.94
CA PRO A 14 -0.92 -18.32 -2.34
C PRO A 14 -2.30 -18.59 -1.74
N TRP A 15 -3.10 -17.56 -1.49
CA TRP A 15 -4.42 -17.68 -0.88
C TRP A 15 -5.55 -17.91 -1.92
N PRO A 16 -6.73 -18.37 -1.47
CA PRO A 16 -7.92 -18.41 -2.32
C PRO A 16 -8.28 -17.03 -2.87
N VAL A 17 -8.71 -16.97 -4.13
CA VAL A 17 -9.18 -15.75 -4.78
C VAL A 17 -10.63 -15.99 -5.18
N LEU A 18 -11.53 -15.18 -4.66
CA LEU A 18 -12.94 -15.14 -5.05
C LEU A 18 -13.13 -13.98 -6.03
N VAL A 19 -13.99 -14.17 -7.02
CA VAL A 19 -14.32 -13.13 -8.00
C VAL A 19 -15.78 -12.75 -7.77
N ASP A 20 -16.02 -11.46 -7.56
CA ASP A 20 -17.36 -10.90 -7.38
C ASP A 20 -18.17 -10.97 -8.69
N ASP A 21 -19.47 -10.72 -8.59
CA ASP A 21 -20.30 -10.52 -9.78
C ASP A 21 -19.96 -9.19 -10.49
N LEU A 22 -20.49 -9.02 -11.70
CA LEU A 22 -20.24 -7.82 -12.50
C LEU A 22 -20.93 -6.57 -11.93
N ALA A 23 -21.92 -6.74 -11.05
CA ALA A 23 -22.53 -5.63 -10.34
C ALA A 23 -21.67 -5.18 -9.14
N GLY A 24 -20.71 -5.99 -8.71
CA GLY A 24 -19.87 -5.72 -7.55
C GLY A 24 -20.64 -5.86 -6.24
N THR A 25 -21.58 -6.80 -6.14
CA THR A 25 -22.48 -6.93 -4.97
C THR A 25 -21.70 -7.04 -3.65
N VAL A 26 -20.63 -7.85 -3.62
CA VAL A 26 -19.78 -7.99 -2.42
C VAL A 26 -18.95 -6.73 -2.20
N HIS A 27 -18.32 -6.20 -3.25
CA HIS A 27 -17.51 -4.98 -3.17
C HIS A 27 -18.28 -3.79 -2.58
N GLN A 28 -19.53 -3.60 -3.04
CA GLN A 28 -20.42 -2.56 -2.51
C GLN A 28 -20.83 -2.80 -1.06
N SER A 29 -21.12 -4.06 -0.70
CA SER A 29 -21.45 -4.44 0.68
C SER A 29 -20.29 -4.17 1.66
N TYR A 30 -19.06 -4.19 1.16
CA TYR A 30 -17.83 -3.91 1.89
C TYR A 30 -17.28 -2.51 1.59
N GLY A 31 -18.15 -1.52 1.34
CA GLY A 31 -17.79 -0.10 1.38
C GLY A 31 -17.21 0.49 0.08
N ASN A 32 -17.11 -0.28 -1.00
CA ASN A 32 -16.79 0.21 -2.35
C ASN A 32 -15.44 0.97 -2.48
N MET A 33 -14.46 0.61 -1.64
CA MET A 33 -13.09 1.13 -1.70
C MET A 33 -12.23 0.23 -2.59
N SER A 34 -11.23 0.80 -3.28
CA SER A 34 -10.43 0.09 -4.29
C SER A 34 -9.50 -1.01 -3.75
N ASP A 35 -9.01 -0.85 -2.52
CA ASP A 35 -8.11 -1.80 -1.85
C ASP A 35 -8.29 -1.78 -0.32
N PRO A 36 -9.48 -2.15 0.20
CA PRO A 36 -9.72 -2.29 1.63
C PRO A 36 -9.29 -3.67 2.12
N VAL A 37 -8.90 -3.73 3.39
CA VAL A 37 -8.65 -4.97 4.11
C VAL A 37 -9.56 -5.09 5.33
N TYR A 38 -10.10 -6.29 5.54
CA TYR A 38 -10.96 -6.63 6.66
C TYR A 38 -10.35 -7.79 7.44
N LEU A 39 -10.26 -7.65 8.75
CA LEU A 39 -9.94 -8.75 9.67
C LEU A 39 -11.22 -9.19 10.36
N ILE A 40 -11.53 -10.48 10.26
CA ILE A 40 -12.75 -11.07 10.83
C ILE A 40 -12.35 -12.00 11.98
N ASP A 41 -12.97 -11.84 13.15
CA ASP A 41 -12.74 -12.69 14.32
C ASP A 41 -13.36 -14.08 14.20
N VAL A 42 -13.06 -14.94 15.19
CA VAL A 42 -13.60 -16.30 15.27
C VAL A 42 -15.12 -16.36 15.48
N ALA A 43 -15.77 -15.23 15.78
CA ALA A 43 -17.22 -15.11 15.91
C ALA A 43 -17.89 -14.53 14.65
N GLY A 44 -17.12 -14.31 13.57
CA GLY A 44 -17.62 -13.76 12.31
C GLY A 44 -17.84 -12.25 12.32
N ARG A 45 -17.25 -11.52 13.28
CA ARG A 45 -17.36 -10.06 13.39
C ARG A 45 -16.13 -9.39 12.79
N VAL A 46 -16.30 -8.21 12.20
CA VAL A 46 -15.16 -7.40 11.75
C VAL A 46 -14.45 -6.82 12.97
N SER A 47 -13.20 -7.24 13.18
CA SER A 47 -12.32 -6.78 14.25
C SER A 47 -11.45 -5.59 13.86
N PHE A 48 -11.15 -5.48 12.57
CA PHE A 48 -10.37 -4.39 12.00
C PHE A 48 -10.77 -4.13 10.55
N TYR A 49 -10.85 -2.85 10.18
CA TYR A 49 -11.11 -2.37 8.83
C TYR A 49 -10.02 -1.36 8.43
N GLY A 50 -9.17 -1.73 7.48
CA GLY A 50 -8.23 -0.82 6.83
C GLY A 50 -8.82 -0.31 5.51
N MET A 51 -9.04 1.00 5.40
CA MET A 51 -9.56 1.63 4.17
C MET A 51 -8.53 1.60 3.02
N TRP A 52 -7.25 1.57 3.38
CA TRP A 52 -6.12 1.44 2.48
C TRP A 52 -5.26 0.31 3.02
N THR A 53 -5.04 -0.73 2.22
CA THR A 53 -4.23 -1.87 2.67
C THR A 53 -2.80 -1.42 2.99
N ASP A 54 -2.36 -1.67 4.23
CA ASP A 54 -0.97 -1.52 4.65
C ASP A 54 -0.52 -2.75 5.45
N ALA A 55 0.63 -3.30 5.06
CA ALA A 55 1.12 -4.53 5.63
C ALA A 55 1.53 -4.39 7.11
N ALA A 56 2.05 -3.23 7.52
CA ALA A 56 2.48 -3.00 8.89
C ALA A 56 1.30 -2.82 9.83
N THR A 57 0.29 -2.03 9.45
CA THR A 57 -0.94 -1.88 10.24
C THR A 57 -1.71 -3.19 10.32
N LEU A 58 -1.85 -3.91 9.20
CA LEU A 58 -2.56 -5.20 9.19
C LEU A 58 -1.85 -6.22 10.09
N ARG A 59 -0.51 -6.30 10.04
CA ARG A 59 0.25 -7.17 10.93
C ARG A 59 0.00 -6.84 12.40
N GLN A 60 0.04 -5.57 12.76
CA GLN A 60 -0.26 -5.14 14.13
C GLN A 60 -1.68 -5.57 14.56
N ALA A 61 -2.68 -5.39 13.69
CA ALA A 61 -4.05 -5.80 13.98
C ALA A 61 -4.19 -7.32 14.14
N ILE A 62 -3.50 -8.11 13.32
CA ILE A 62 -3.46 -9.58 13.44
C ILE A 62 -2.81 -9.99 14.77
N ASP A 63 -1.64 -9.45 15.07
CA ASP A 63 -0.88 -9.79 16.29
C ASP A 63 -1.71 -9.45 17.54
N GLU A 64 -2.39 -8.30 17.55
CA GLU A 64 -3.27 -7.87 18.63
C GLU A 64 -4.50 -8.76 18.76
N LEU A 65 -5.19 -9.09 17.65
CA LEU A 65 -6.36 -9.96 17.68
C LEU A 65 -6.01 -11.37 18.19
N LEU A 66 -4.86 -11.91 17.77
CA LEU A 66 -4.37 -13.20 18.24
C LEU A 66 -4.04 -13.17 19.74
N ALA A 67 -3.41 -12.09 20.23
CA ALA A 67 -3.14 -11.91 21.65
C ALA A 67 -4.43 -11.83 22.50
N GLN A 68 -5.54 -11.37 21.92
CA GLN A 68 -6.87 -11.33 22.55
C GLN A 68 -7.64 -12.66 22.41
N GLY A 69 -6.99 -13.74 21.96
CA GLY A 69 -7.65 -15.04 21.78
C GLY A 69 -8.57 -15.10 20.56
N GLY A 70 -8.29 -14.28 19.55
CA GLY A 70 -9.01 -14.26 18.28
C GLY A 70 -10.38 -13.59 18.36
N ARG A 71 -10.62 -12.72 19.35
CA ARG A 71 -11.90 -12.00 19.55
C ARG A 71 -11.65 -10.55 19.93
N GLY A 72 -12.60 -9.68 19.57
CA GLY A 72 -12.59 -8.28 19.97
C GLY A 72 -12.18 -7.33 18.85
N VAL A 73 -11.99 -6.07 19.20
CA VAL A 73 -11.55 -5.01 18.28
C VAL A 73 -10.02 -4.92 18.36
N ALA A 74 -9.36 -4.97 17.20
CA ALA A 74 -7.90 -4.90 17.11
C ALA A 74 -7.44 -3.58 16.48
N ALA A 75 -6.29 -3.06 16.90
CA ALA A 75 -5.64 -1.86 16.37
C ALA A 75 -6.57 -0.63 16.30
N GLY A 76 -7.50 -0.49 17.24
CA GLY A 76 -8.48 0.61 17.26
C GLY A 76 -9.63 0.46 16.25
N GLY A 77 -9.73 -0.69 15.57
CA GLY A 77 -10.88 -1.10 14.77
C GLY A 77 -10.93 -0.54 13.35
N ILE A 78 -10.56 0.73 13.13
CA ILE A 78 -10.58 1.34 11.80
C ILE A 78 -9.28 2.11 11.54
N ASP A 79 -8.64 1.84 10.41
CA ASP A 79 -7.56 2.65 9.87
C ASP A 79 -8.01 3.38 8.59
N GLN A 80 -8.10 4.70 8.69
CA GLN A 80 -8.49 5.59 7.59
C GLN A 80 -7.31 6.31 6.95
N ARG A 81 -6.08 6.05 7.41
CA ARG A 81 -4.90 6.77 6.94
C ARG A 81 -4.57 6.31 5.52
N PRO A 82 -4.29 7.24 4.59
CA PRO A 82 -3.79 6.87 3.27
C PRO A 82 -2.39 6.24 3.36
N HIS A 83 -2.21 5.07 2.74
CA HIS A 83 -0.94 4.33 2.71
C HIS A 83 -0.37 4.24 1.30
N LEU A 84 0.16 5.36 0.81
CA LEU A 84 0.54 5.51 -0.60
C LEU A 84 1.96 5.02 -0.92
N VAL A 85 2.78 4.72 0.09
CA VAL A 85 4.19 4.36 -0.12
C VAL A 85 4.30 3.08 -0.94
N ALA A 86 3.58 2.02 -0.57
CA ALA A 86 3.58 0.78 -1.34
C ALA A 86 3.05 1.02 -2.76
N SER A 87 1.97 1.79 -2.93
CA SER A 87 1.43 2.16 -4.24
C SER A 87 2.45 2.88 -5.13
N PHE A 88 3.28 3.75 -4.54
CA PHE A 88 4.36 4.42 -5.27
C PHE A 88 5.43 3.43 -5.77
N PHE A 89 5.84 2.48 -4.93
CA PHE A 89 6.93 1.54 -5.26
C PHE A 89 6.49 0.31 -6.07
N ASP A 90 5.26 -0.15 -5.93
CA ASP A 90 4.73 -1.36 -6.58
C ASP A 90 3.68 -1.08 -7.67
N GLY A 91 3.15 0.14 -7.74
CA GLY A 91 2.03 0.49 -8.61
C GLY A 91 2.35 0.38 -10.10
N TRP A 92 3.61 0.57 -10.50
CA TRP A 92 4.00 0.53 -11.92
C TRP A 92 3.71 -0.82 -12.58
N ARG A 93 3.85 -1.94 -11.87
CA ARG A 93 3.55 -3.28 -12.40
C ARG A 93 2.07 -3.42 -12.78
N GLY A 94 1.18 -2.79 -12.00
CA GLY A 94 -0.25 -2.76 -12.32
C GLY A 94 -0.55 -1.91 -13.56
N VAL A 95 -0.01 -0.69 -13.59
CA VAL A 95 -0.23 0.27 -14.69
C VAL A 95 0.31 -0.28 -16.02
N SER A 96 1.55 -0.78 -16.02
CA SER A 96 2.21 -1.28 -17.23
C SER A 96 1.54 -2.51 -17.86
N ARG A 97 0.79 -3.31 -17.08
CA ARG A 97 0.00 -4.43 -17.61
C ARG A 97 -1.17 -4.01 -18.49
N GLY A 98 -1.68 -2.79 -18.32
CA GLY A 98 -2.70 -2.21 -19.19
C GLY A 98 -2.17 -1.83 -20.58
N GLY A 99 -0.87 -2.02 -20.83
CA GLY A 99 -0.21 -1.56 -22.05
C GLY A 99 -0.14 -0.03 -22.11
N ILE A 100 0.23 0.49 -23.27
CA ILE A 100 0.40 1.95 -23.44
C ILE A 100 -0.91 2.73 -23.22
N GLY A 101 -2.07 2.12 -23.56
CA GLY A 101 -3.38 2.70 -23.29
C GLY A 101 -3.61 2.92 -21.79
N GLY A 102 -3.44 1.87 -20.97
CA GLY A 102 -3.62 2.00 -19.51
C GLY A 102 -2.63 2.95 -18.84
N VAL A 103 -1.40 3.05 -19.36
CA VAL A 103 -0.42 4.05 -18.90
C VAL A 103 -0.90 5.47 -19.19
N LEU A 104 -1.39 5.74 -20.41
CA LEU A 104 -1.89 7.06 -20.79
C LEU A 104 -3.17 7.41 -20.03
N ASP A 105 -4.11 6.49 -19.90
CA ASP A 105 -5.34 6.70 -19.14
C ASP A 105 -5.05 7.03 -17.68
N TYR A 106 -4.07 6.35 -17.07
CA TYR A 106 -3.67 6.62 -15.70
C TYR A 106 -3.01 8.00 -15.54
N GLU A 107 -2.11 8.37 -16.47
CA GLU A 107 -1.46 9.68 -16.45
C GLU A 107 -2.46 10.82 -16.71
N LEU A 108 -3.46 10.61 -17.56
CA LEU A 108 -4.52 11.59 -17.81
C LEU A 108 -5.48 11.72 -16.63
N GLY A 109 -5.82 10.62 -15.97
CA GLY A 109 -6.69 10.61 -14.78
C GLY A 109 -5.99 11.12 -13.52
N VAL A 110 -4.68 10.88 -13.41
CA VAL A 110 -3.82 11.30 -12.30
C VAL A 110 -2.53 11.86 -12.89
N PRO A 111 -2.47 13.18 -13.18
CA PRO A 111 -1.26 13.80 -13.72
C PRO A 111 -0.02 13.53 -12.86
N GLY A 112 1.03 12.99 -13.48
CA GLY A 112 2.25 12.53 -12.84
C GLY A 112 2.17 11.13 -12.23
N GLY A 113 1.00 10.48 -12.17
CA GLY A 113 0.79 9.21 -11.50
C GLY A 113 1.59 8.06 -12.13
N ALA A 114 1.58 7.95 -13.47
CA ALA A 114 2.33 6.92 -14.19
C ALA A 114 3.83 7.19 -14.05
N THR A 115 4.22 8.45 -14.19
CA THR A 115 5.63 8.88 -14.03
C THR A 115 6.17 8.58 -12.63
N LEU A 116 5.42 8.93 -11.58
CA LEU A 116 5.81 8.73 -10.19
C LEU A 116 5.92 7.24 -9.85
N THR A 117 4.94 6.43 -10.22
CA THR A 117 4.99 4.98 -9.97
C THR A 117 6.12 4.31 -10.75
N PHE A 118 6.40 4.74 -11.99
CA PHE A 118 7.56 4.28 -12.75
C PHE A 118 8.87 4.54 -12.01
N LEU A 119 9.09 5.79 -11.56
CA LEU A 119 10.28 6.16 -10.81
C LEU A 119 10.39 5.41 -9.47
N GLY A 120 9.25 5.17 -8.80
CA GLY A 120 9.18 4.33 -7.62
C GLY A 120 9.70 2.92 -7.89
N GLU A 121 9.19 2.25 -8.92
CA GLU A 121 9.65 0.89 -9.27
C GLU A 121 11.15 0.86 -9.64
N GLN A 122 11.67 1.88 -10.35
CA GLN A 122 13.11 1.96 -10.67
C GLN A 122 13.98 2.11 -9.43
N THR A 123 13.50 2.80 -8.39
CA THR A 123 14.24 3.04 -7.14
C THR A 123 14.04 1.95 -6.08
N LYS A 124 13.08 1.05 -6.31
CA LYS A 124 12.72 -0.06 -5.41
C LYS A 124 13.90 -0.96 -5.02
N PRO A 125 14.85 -1.38 -5.90
CA PRO A 125 15.96 -2.22 -5.47
C PRO A 125 16.81 -1.61 -4.35
N LEU A 126 16.95 -0.28 -4.36
CA LEU A 126 17.68 0.48 -3.35
C LEU A 126 16.84 0.69 -2.08
N LEU A 127 15.55 0.99 -2.23
CA LEU A 127 14.68 1.44 -1.15
C LEU A 127 13.81 0.35 -0.54
N ARG A 128 13.81 -0.87 -1.10
CA ARG A 128 13.02 -2.02 -0.64
C ARG A 128 13.05 -2.24 0.88
N PRO A 129 14.21 -2.17 1.57
CA PRO A 129 14.26 -2.41 3.02
C PRO A 129 13.48 -1.39 3.84
N LEU A 130 13.19 -0.21 3.28
CA LEU A 130 12.46 0.87 3.94
C LEU A 130 11.02 0.98 3.42
N ALA A 131 10.84 0.83 2.11
CA ALA A 131 9.58 1.06 1.41
C ALA A 131 8.55 -0.05 1.59
N LEU A 132 8.98 -1.31 1.67
CA LEU A 132 8.10 -2.50 1.63
C LEU A 132 8.16 -3.31 2.92
N ARG A 133 8.21 -2.61 4.05
CA ARG A 133 8.30 -3.24 5.37
C ARG A 133 6.94 -3.70 5.86
N THR A 134 6.91 -4.91 6.42
CA THR A 134 5.76 -5.45 7.15
C THR A 134 5.79 -5.08 8.64
N THR A 135 6.79 -4.31 9.07
CA THR A 135 6.95 -3.85 10.44
C THR A 135 7.16 -2.34 10.47
N PRO A 136 6.58 -1.62 11.45
CA PRO A 136 6.78 -0.19 11.58
C PRO A 136 8.27 0.18 11.69
N LEU A 137 8.64 1.34 11.15
CA LEU A 137 9.96 1.91 11.41
C LEU A 137 10.11 2.20 12.91
N PRO A 138 11.22 1.76 13.56
CA PRO A 138 11.49 2.15 14.92
C PRO A 138 11.62 3.68 15.00
N MET A 139 11.23 4.26 16.13
CA MET A 139 11.14 5.72 16.27
C MET A 139 12.47 6.42 15.95
N ALA A 140 13.60 5.83 16.36
CA ALA A 140 14.94 6.32 16.04
C ALA A 140 15.22 6.41 14.53
N ALA A 141 14.77 5.42 13.74
CA ALA A 141 14.95 5.44 12.29
C ALA A 141 14.10 6.51 11.62
N LYS A 142 12.86 6.72 12.09
CA LYS A 142 11.99 7.82 11.61
C LYS A 142 12.64 9.19 11.88
N LEU A 143 13.17 9.39 13.08
CA LEU A 143 13.86 10.63 13.46
C LEU A 143 15.13 10.85 12.63
N GLY A 144 15.93 9.79 12.42
CA GLY A 144 17.13 9.86 11.59
C GLY A 144 16.85 10.23 10.14
N LEU A 145 15.83 9.63 9.52
CA LEU A 145 15.39 9.97 8.17
C LEU A 145 14.89 11.43 8.08
N GLY A 146 14.09 11.87 9.05
CA GLY A 146 13.62 13.25 9.13
C GLY A 146 14.77 14.26 9.24
N ALA A 147 15.74 14.00 10.11
CA ALA A 147 16.91 14.85 10.27
C ALA A 147 17.78 14.88 8.99
N GLY A 148 17.94 13.74 8.31
CA GLY A 148 18.69 13.64 7.06
C GLY A 148 18.09 14.46 5.93
N LEU A 149 16.77 14.43 5.76
CA LEU A 149 16.07 15.24 4.75
C LEU A 149 16.22 16.74 5.02
N VAL A 150 16.08 17.16 6.28
CA VAL A 150 16.27 18.57 6.67
C VAL A 150 17.71 19.01 6.42
N ALA A 151 18.69 18.20 6.82
CA ALA A 151 20.10 18.51 6.58
C ALA A 151 20.42 18.60 5.08
N GLY A 152 19.91 17.67 4.27
CA GLY A 152 20.08 17.68 2.82
C GLY A 152 19.48 18.92 2.16
N ALA A 153 18.26 19.32 2.55
CA ALA A 153 17.62 20.53 2.06
C ALA A 153 18.40 21.79 2.44
N VAL A 154 18.86 21.88 3.69
CA VAL A 154 19.68 23.01 4.17
C VAL A 154 21.00 23.10 3.40
N LEU A 155 21.68 21.98 3.19
CA LEU A 155 22.94 21.93 2.43
C LEU A 155 22.72 22.26 0.95
N GLY A 156 21.65 21.77 0.33
CA GLY A 156 21.30 22.08 -1.06
C GLY A 156 21.01 23.57 -1.28
N VAL A 157 20.20 24.18 -0.40
CA VAL A 157 19.95 25.64 -0.42
C VAL A 157 21.24 26.44 -0.22
N ARG A 158 22.11 25.98 0.68
CA ARG A 158 23.39 26.64 0.96
C ARG A 158 24.40 26.50 -0.18
N TRP A 159 24.32 25.41 -0.96
CA TRP A 159 25.14 25.18 -2.14
C TRP A 159 24.67 26.03 -3.32
N LEU A 160 23.35 26.09 -3.57
CA LEU A 160 22.75 26.98 -4.57
C LEU A 160 23.11 28.46 -4.33
N ARG A 161 23.09 28.92 -3.06
CA ARG A 161 23.47 30.29 -2.67
C ARG A 161 24.97 30.62 -2.76
N ARG A 162 25.83 29.62 -3.02
CA ARG A 162 27.29 29.81 -3.19
C ARG A 162 27.73 29.77 -4.66
N GLY A 163 26.81 29.45 -5.57
CA GLY A 163 27.05 29.43 -7.02
C GLY A 163 26.70 30.73 -7.74
N ASP A 164 26.15 31.72 -7.03
CA ASP A 164 25.99 33.12 -7.43
C ASP A 164 27.14 33.97 -6.85
#